data_AF-A0ABD7L6N4-F1
#
_entry.id   AF-A0ABD7L6N4-F1
#
_cell.length_a   1.000
_cell.length_b   1.000
_cell.length_c   1.000
_cell.angle_alpha   90.00
_cell.angle_beta   90.00
_cell.angle_gamma   90.00
#
_symmetry.space_group_name_H-M   'P 1'
#
loop_
_entity.id
_entity.type
_entity.pdbx_description
1 polymer ?
#
loop_
_entity_poly.entity_id
_entity_poly.type
_entity_poly.pdbx_seq_one_letter_code
_entity_poly.pdbx_strand_id
1 'polypeptide(L)'
;MNDHDKREFMSELNLAFEAARQPLPSPQVLRLFFDRLAPYPLPMVLTAIGRHIDTSEFAPTPASILKHLPKMSDGRPEADEAWAIAIRSADERETVVWTQEIAEAWAIAAPVFDGDEIGARMAFKAAYARIVDRNRGANLAPQWVVSQGFDAQRRIEVVEQAVRAGRLQLSHAQAVVPLLTSESDPAPGVDVEANLARLKAIVAGVGSAQDRASAEKSARAREDAEHTAELKRAAARRVASYAAEVRA
;
A
#
# COMPACT_ATOMS: atom_id res chain seq x y z
N MET A 1 32.51 10.51 9.26
CA MET A 1 33.63 10.69 10.20
C MET A 1 34.89 10.10 9.57
N ASN A 2 35.97 10.88 9.47
CA ASN A 2 37.23 10.49 8.82
C ASN A 2 38.27 10.04 9.86
N ASP A 3 39.40 9.51 9.40
CA ASP A 3 40.48 9.04 10.30
C ASP A 3 41.04 10.15 11.21
N HIS A 4 40.96 11.42 10.78
CA HIS A 4 41.39 12.57 11.58
C HIS A 4 40.47 12.84 12.78
N ASP A 5 39.20 12.45 12.66
CA ASP A 5 38.14 12.69 13.66
C ASP A 5 38.22 11.68 14.83
N LYS A 6 39.02 10.61 14.67
CA LYS A 6 39.17 9.54 15.67
C LYS A 6 39.55 10.06 17.04
N ARG A 7 40.44 11.05 17.12
CA ARG A 7 40.94 11.57 18.42
C ARG A 7 39.83 12.26 19.21
N GLU A 8 39.07 13.13 18.54
CA GLU A 8 38.00 13.90 19.16
C GLU A 8 36.82 12.99 19.55
N PHE A 9 36.44 12.07 18.65
CA PHE A 9 35.46 11.04 18.95
C PHE A 9 35.85 10.18 20.18
N MET A 10 37.10 9.72 20.23
CA MET A 10 37.59 8.91 21.35
C MET A 10 37.64 9.69 22.66
N SER A 11 37.93 10.99 22.62
CA SER A 11 37.89 11.87 23.79
C SER A 11 36.48 11.95 24.39
N GLU A 12 35.48 12.26 23.55
CA GLU A 12 34.08 12.36 24.00
C GLU A 12 33.51 11.01 24.44
N LEU A 13 33.85 9.93 23.74
CA LEU A 13 33.43 8.60 24.12
C LEU A 13 34.03 8.19 25.48
N ASN A 14 35.32 8.48 25.71
CA ASN A 14 35.96 8.20 26.99
C ASN A 14 35.27 8.95 28.13
N LEU A 15 34.97 10.24 27.93
CA LEU A 15 34.23 11.05 28.91
C LEU A 15 32.86 10.46 29.23
N ALA A 16 32.14 9.95 28.23
CA ALA A 16 30.83 9.32 28.42
C ALA A 16 30.91 8.02 29.23
N PHE A 17 31.95 7.21 29.03
CA PHE A 17 32.18 5.99 29.81
C PHE A 17 32.61 6.29 31.26
N GLU A 18 33.47 7.30 31.44
CA GLU A 18 33.87 7.78 32.76
C GLU A 18 32.68 8.33 33.55
N ALA A 19 31.80 9.12 32.91
CA ALA A 19 30.57 9.62 33.51
C ALA A 19 29.65 8.48 33.98
N ALA A 20 29.59 7.39 33.22
CA ALA A 20 28.87 6.16 33.58
C ALA A 20 29.64 5.24 34.56
N ARG A 21 30.81 5.66 35.05
CA ARG A 21 31.70 4.89 35.94
C ARG A 21 32.09 3.52 35.37
N GLN A 22 32.22 3.43 34.05
CA GLN A 22 32.62 2.23 33.33
C GLN A 22 34.00 2.43 32.69
N PRO A 23 34.84 1.39 32.61
CA PRO A 23 36.09 1.49 31.86
C PRO A 23 35.80 1.60 30.37
N LEU A 24 36.77 2.18 29.64
CA LEU A 24 36.70 2.25 28.19
C LEU A 24 36.58 0.83 27.59
N PRO A 25 35.72 0.62 26.57
CA PRO A 25 35.55 -0.69 25.93
C PRO A 25 36.83 -1.23 25.30
N SER A 26 36.83 -2.54 25.03
CA SER A 26 37.93 -3.19 24.32
C SER A 26 38.15 -2.57 22.93
N PRO A 27 39.37 -2.63 22.38
CA PRO A 27 39.67 -2.10 21.04
C PRO A 27 38.75 -2.63 19.93
N GLN A 28 38.27 -3.87 20.06
CA GLN A 28 37.34 -4.49 19.12
C GLN A 28 35.96 -3.82 19.16
N VAL A 29 35.48 -3.48 20.36
CA VAL A 29 34.22 -2.74 20.53
C VAL A 29 34.37 -1.31 20.05
N LEU A 30 35.48 -0.65 20.33
CA LEU A 30 35.77 0.70 19.83
C LEU A 30 35.77 0.76 18.29
N ARG A 31 36.31 -0.27 17.63
CA ARG A 31 36.21 -0.42 16.17
C ARG A 31 34.76 -0.52 15.71
N LEU A 32 33.94 -1.31 16.39
CA LEU A 32 32.50 -1.41 16.09
C LEU A 32 31.79 -0.06 16.24
N PHE A 33 32.10 0.74 17.27
CA PHE A 33 31.58 2.10 17.41
C PHE A 33 31.94 2.94 16.18
N PHE A 34 33.22 2.96 15.81
CA PHE A 34 33.69 3.75 14.68
C PHE A 34 33.03 3.29 13.37
N ASP A 35 32.99 2.00 13.08
CA ASP A 35 32.41 1.45 11.85
C ASP A 35 30.92 1.81 11.70
N ARG A 36 30.17 1.80 12.81
CA ARG A 36 28.72 2.11 12.81
C ARG A 36 28.43 3.60 12.72
N LEU A 37 29.31 4.44 13.25
CA LEU A 37 29.14 5.89 13.31
C LEU A 37 29.88 6.64 12.18
N ALA A 38 30.79 5.97 11.47
CA ALA A 38 31.53 6.50 10.33
C ALA A 38 30.66 7.16 9.25
N PRO A 39 29.44 6.67 8.93
CA PRO A 39 28.56 7.32 7.96
C PRO A 39 28.07 8.72 8.38
N TYR A 40 28.18 9.09 9.66
CA TYR A 40 27.69 10.36 10.18
C TYR A 40 28.81 11.41 10.31
N PRO A 41 28.51 12.71 10.14
CA PRO A 41 29.44 13.79 10.45
C PRO A 41 29.80 13.81 11.94
N LEU A 42 31.07 14.07 12.26
CA LEU A 42 31.57 14.09 13.64
C LEU A 42 30.73 14.98 14.58
N PRO A 43 30.38 16.25 14.24
CA PRO A 43 29.61 17.10 15.15
C PRO A 43 28.26 16.50 15.57
N MET A 44 27.63 15.72 14.68
CA MET A 44 26.36 15.05 14.95
C MET A 44 26.54 13.89 15.92
N VAL A 45 27.63 13.14 15.78
CA VAL A 45 27.98 12.05 16.69
C VAL A 45 28.26 12.58 18.09
N LEU A 46 29.03 13.67 18.22
CA LEU A 46 29.32 14.28 19.53
C LEU A 46 28.03 14.79 20.20
N THR A 47 27.16 15.45 19.43
CA THR A 47 25.84 15.87 19.93
C THR A 47 24.99 14.69 20.39
N ALA A 48 25.04 13.56 19.67
CA ALA A 48 24.31 12.35 20.02
C ALA A 48 24.87 11.68 21.30
N ILE A 49 26.19 11.71 21.51
CA ILE A 49 26.82 11.25 22.76
C ILE A 49 26.36 12.12 23.93
N GLY A 50 26.41 13.45 23.80
CA GLY A 50 25.94 14.37 24.84
C GLY A 50 24.49 14.13 25.22
N ARG A 51 23.61 13.97 24.22
CA ARG A 51 22.19 13.61 24.46
C ARG A 51 22.01 12.29 25.18
N HIS A 52 22.83 11.27 24.88
CA HIS A 52 22.77 10.00 25.59
C HIS A 52 23.16 10.18 27.07
N ILE A 53 24.20 10.97 27.35
CA ILE A 53 24.61 11.30 28.73
C ILE A 53 23.48 12.02 29.48
N ASP A 54 22.78 12.97 28.83
CA ASP A 54 21.68 13.71 29.44
C ASP A 54 20.43 12.85 29.73
N THR A 55 20.26 11.74 29.00
CA THR A 55 19.00 10.97 29.00
C THR A 55 19.14 9.53 29.51
N SER A 56 20.36 9.07 29.79
CA SER A 56 20.63 7.70 30.21
C SER A 56 21.67 7.63 31.32
N GLU A 57 21.40 6.78 32.32
CA GLU A 57 22.35 6.48 33.41
C GLU A 57 23.40 5.42 33.00
N PHE A 58 23.25 4.81 31.82
CA PHE A 58 24.10 3.72 31.36
C PHE A 58 25.18 4.20 30.40
N ALA A 59 26.32 3.50 30.37
CA ALA A 59 27.36 3.74 29.38
C ALA A 59 26.79 3.63 27.96
N PRO A 60 27.21 4.52 27.04
CA PRO A 60 26.68 4.51 25.69
C PRO A 60 27.03 3.20 24.99
N THR A 61 26.09 2.70 24.20
CA THR A 61 26.30 1.61 23.24
C THR A 61 26.22 2.19 21.82
N PRO A 62 26.74 1.52 20.77
CA PRO A 62 26.57 2.02 19.41
C PRO A 62 25.09 2.22 19.07
N ALA A 63 24.23 1.30 19.52
CA ALA A 63 22.79 1.38 19.33
C ALA A 63 22.16 2.57 20.07
N SER A 64 22.63 2.93 21.28
CA SER A 64 22.07 4.06 22.01
C SER A 64 22.45 5.40 21.37
N ILE A 65 23.70 5.55 20.90
CA ILE A 65 24.12 6.74 20.14
C ILE A 65 23.31 6.86 18.84
N LEU A 66 23.12 5.77 18.11
CA LEU A 66 22.33 5.74 16.88
C LEU A 66 20.88 6.19 17.09
N LYS A 67 20.28 6.00 18.27
CA LYS A 67 18.92 6.50 18.58
C LYS A 67 18.84 8.02 18.61
N HIS A 68 19.93 8.71 18.93
CA HIS A 68 19.97 10.18 19.04
C HIS A 68 20.42 10.86 17.75
N LEU A 69 20.99 10.09 16.81
CA LEU A 69 21.31 10.54 15.47
C LEU A 69 20.03 10.62 14.62
N PRO A 70 19.95 11.55 13.65
CA PRO A 70 18.85 11.52 12.70
C PRO A 70 18.90 10.18 11.97
N LYS A 71 17.73 9.56 11.84
CA LYS A 71 17.58 8.39 10.99
C LYS A 71 18.11 8.77 9.61
N MET A 72 19.12 8.05 9.12
CA MET A 72 19.46 8.16 7.71
C MET A 72 18.18 7.79 6.96
N SER A 73 17.56 8.77 6.32
CA SER A 73 16.43 8.49 5.45
C SER A 73 16.94 7.50 4.41
N ASP A 74 16.33 6.33 4.37
CA ASP A 74 16.61 5.30 3.37
C ASP A 74 16.04 5.68 2.00
N GLY A 75 15.72 6.96 1.80
CA GLY A 75 15.10 7.52 0.61
C GLY A 75 13.58 7.32 0.55
N ARG A 76 12.98 6.69 1.57
CA ARG A 76 11.54 6.45 1.64
C ARG A 76 10.80 7.61 2.30
N PRO A 77 9.66 8.04 1.74
CA PRO A 77 8.77 8.98 2.42
C PRO A 77 8.22 8.41 3.72
N GLU A 78 7.94 9.27 4.69
CA GLU A 78 7.19 8.86 5.88
C GLU A 78 5.72 8.55 5.54
N ALA A 79 5.02 7.80 6.39
CA ALA A 79 3.70 7.26 6.05
C ALA A 79 2.65 8.32 5.64
N ASP A 80 2.70 9.51 6.24
CA ASP A 80 1.78 10.61 5.90
C ASP A 80 2.19 11.33 4.60
N GLU A 81 3.49 11.44 4.31
CA GLU A 81 3.99 11.96 3.03
C GLU A 81 3.68 10.98 1.89
N ALA A 82 3.87 9.68 2.16
CA ALA A 82 3.54 8.59 1.26
C ALA A 82 2.05 8.60 0.91
N TRP A 83 1.18 8.85 1.88
CA TRP A 83 -0.26 9.03 1.66
C TRP A 83 -0.57 10.24 0.77
N ALA A 84 0.08 11.39 1.04
CA ALA A 84 -0.12 12.59 0.23
C ALA A 84 0.32 12.41 -1.24
N ILE A 85 1.33 11.55 -1.48
CA ILE A 85 1.71 11.14 -2.84
C ILE A 85 0.65 10.20 -3.43
N ALA A 86 0.22 9.19 -2.68
CA ALA A 86 -0.72 8.16 -3.16
C ALA A 86 -2.09 8.73 -3.52
N ILE A 87 -2.65 9.60 -2.69
CA ILE A 87 -4.02 10.14 -2.88
C ILE A 87 -4.17 10.91 -4.20
N ARG A 88 -3.08 11.50 -4.73
CA ARG A 88 -3.10 12.14 -6.05
C ARG A 88 -3.43 11.17 -7.18
N SER A 89 -3.11 9.88 -7.02
CA SER A 89 -3.41 8.86 -8.03
C SER A 89 -4.88 8.43 -8.03
N ALA A 90 -5.71 8.93 -7.10
CA ALA A 90 -7.15 8.73 -7.16
C ALA A 90 -7.77 9.46 -8.37
N ASP A 91 -7.16 10.53 -8.86
CA ASP A 91 -7.49 11.13 -10.14
C ASP A 91 -6.63 10.47 -11.24
N GLU A 92 -7.26 9.67 -12.11
CA GLU A 92 -6.58 8.98 -13.21
C GLU A 92 -5.93 9.95 -14.23
N ARG A 93 -6.32 11.23 -14.20
CA ARG A 93 -5.69 12.27 -15.02
C ARG A 93 -4.30 12.63 -14.50
N GLU A 94 -4.05 12.45 -13.21
CA GLU A 94 -2.81 12.84 -12.56
C GLU A 94 -1.70 11.82 -12.81
N THR A 95 -0.51 12.35 -13.10
CA THR A 95 0.71 11.55 -13.10
C THR A 95 1.35 11.63 -11.72
N VAL A 96 1.77 10.49 -11.18
CA VAL A 96 2.33 10.40 -9.83
C VAL A 96 3.67 9.69 -9.88
N VAL A 97 4.69 10.27 -9.26
CA VAL A 97 5.97 9.60 -9.00
C VAL A 97 6.00 9.13 -7.56
N TRP A 98 6.01 7.83 -7.38
CA TRP A 98 5.89 7.16 -6.08
C TRP A 98 6.85 5.98 -5.98
N THR A 99 7.04 5.43 -4.79
CA THR A 99 7.82 4.19 -4.66
C THR A 99 6.94 2.97 -4.88
N GLN A 100 7.55 1.83 -5.18
CA GLN A 100 6.81 0.56 -5.28
C GLN A 100 6.04 0.24 -4.00
N GLU A 101 6.58 0.57 -2.83
CA GLU A 101 5.90 0.40 -1.54
C GLU A 101 4.63 1.25 -1.43
N ILE A 102 4.66 2.47 -1.97
CA ILE A 102 3.49 3.36 -2.02
C ILE A 102 2.43 2.77 -2.95
N ALA A 103 2.82 2.30 -4.14
CA ALA A 103 1.91 1.68 -5.08
C ALA A 103 1.24 0.41 -4.52
N GLU A 104 2.01 -0.47 -3.87
CA GLU A 104 1.49 -1.66 -3.19
C GLU A 104 0.52 -1.31 -2.05
N ALA A 105 0.86 -0.31 -1.23
CA ALA A 105 -0.01 0.14 -0.15
C ALA A 105 -1.29 0.81 -0.68
N TRP A 106 -1.19 1.58 -1.76
CA TRP A 106 -2.32 2.21 -2.42
C TRP A 106 -3.29 1.18 -3.01
N ALA A 107 -2.80 0.12 -3.66
CA ALA A 107 -3.65 -0.94 -4.21
C ALA A 107 -4.53 -1.63 -3.14
N ILE A 108 -4.09 -1.66 -1.87
CA ILE A 108 -4.85 -2.19 -0.74
C ILE A 108 -5.89 -1.18 -0.24
N ALA A 109 -5.56 0.12 -0.24
CA ALA A 109 -6.42 1.17 0.28
C ALA A 109 -7.46 1.69 -0.72
N ALA A 110 -7.16 1.64 -2.02
CA ALA A 110 -7.99 2.19 -3.09
C ALA A 110 -9.45 1.68 -3.08
N PRO A 111 -9.75 0.39 -2.85
CA PRO A 111 -11.15 -0.08 -2.81
C PRO A 111 -12.01 0.52 -1.68
N VAL A 112 -11.37 1.04 -0.62
CA VAL A 112 -12.04 1.66 0.54
C VAL A 112 -12.18 3.18 0.35
N PHE A 113 -11.39 3.75 -0.57
CA PHE A 113 -11.27 5.20 -0.74
C PHE A 113 -12.59 5.86 -1.17
N ASP A 114 -13.36 5.22 -2.06
CA ASP A 114 -14.60 5.76 -2.64
C ASP A 114 -15.82 5.78 -1.69
N GLY A 115 -15.59 5.78 -0.38
CA GLY A 115 -16.64 5.86 0.63
C GLY A 115 -16.15 6.19 2.03
N ASP A 116 -14.88 5.89 2.35
CA ASP A 116 -14.27 6.22 3.62
C ASP A 116 -12.78 6.58 3.44
N GLU A 117 -12.51 7.87 3.19
CA GLU A 117 -11.14 8.38 3.03
C GLU A 117 -10.29 8.16 4.31
N ILE A 118 -10.91 8.27 5.49
CA ILE A 118 -10.20 8.09 6.76
C ILE A 118 -9.83 6.61 6.94
N GLY A 119 -10.78 5.70 6.68
CA GLY A 119 -10.55 4.26 6.66
C GLY A 119 -9.49 3.85 5.64
N ALA A 120 -9.53 4.41 4.43
CA ALA A 120 -8.54 4.18 3.40
C ALA A 120 -7.14 4.67 3.84
N ARG A 121 -7.04 5.84 4.46
CA ARG A 121 -5.77 6.35 5.03
C ARG A 121 -5.22 5.42 6.11
N MET A 122 -6.08 4.87 6.97
CA MET A 122 -5.66 3.93 8.01
C MET A 122 -5.19 2.60 7.42
N ALA A 123 -5.92 2.04 6.46
CA ALA A 123 -5.51 0.86 5.73
C ALA A 123 -4.18 1.07 5.00
N PHE A 124 -4.01 2.22 4.34
CA PHE A 124 -2.79 2.61 3.66
C PHE A 124 -1.60 2.67 4.62
N LYS A 125 -1.70 3.44 5.71
CA LYS A 125 -0.58 3.61 6.65
C LYS A 125 -0.14 2.28 7.27
N ALA A 126 -1.10 1.41 7.61
CA ALA A 126 -0.82 0.08 8.13
C ALA A 126 -0.15 -0.83 7.08
N ALA A 127 -0.64 -0.82 5.85
CA ALA A 127 -0.05 -1.58 4.75
C ALA A 127 1.37 -1.09 4.42
N TYR A 128 1.54 0.23 4.27
CA TYR A 128 2.82 0.86 3.97
C TYR A 128 3.88 0.54 5.01
N ALA A 129 3.57 0.66 6.31
CA ALA A 129 4.50 0.32 7.39
C ALA A 129 4.98 -1.14 7.29
N ARG A 130 4.04 -2.08 7.11
CA ARG A 130 4.36 -3.52 6.97
C ARG A 130 5.23 -3.81 5.73
N ILE A 131 4.94 -3.15 4.61
CA ILE A 131 5.69 -3.31 3.36
C ILE A 131 7.10 -2.74 3.48
N VAL A 132 7.23 -1.54 4.08
CA VAL A 132 8.52 -0.90 4.34
C VAL A 132 9.38 -1.75 5.27
N ASP A 133 8.81 -2.25 6.37
CA ASP A 133 9.54 -3.11 7.30
C ASP A 133 10.01 -4.42 6.65
N ARG A 134 9.15 -5.05 5.83
CA ARG A 134 9.53 -6.22 5.01
C ARG A 134 10.71 -5.89 4.10
N ASN A 135 10.64 -4.79 3.35
CA ASN A 135 11.67 -4.41 2.39
C ASN A 135 12.98 -3.99 3.07
N ARG A 136 12.90 -3.34 4.24
CA ARG A 136 14.07 -3.05 5.09
C ARG A 136 14.73 -4.35 5.58
N GLY A 137 13.94 -5.32 6.03
CA GLY A 137 14.44 -6.63 6.43
C GLY A 137 15.16 -7.39 5.30
N ALA A 138 14.70 -7.19 4.05
CA ALA A 138 15.32 -7.74 2.85
C ALA A 138 16.46 -6.87 2.26
N ASN A 139 16.79 -5.75 2.90
CA ASN A 139 17.79 -4.79 2.43
C ASN A 139 17.55 -4.29 0.98
N LEU A 140 16.27 -4.12 0.61
CA LEU A 140 15.88 -3.56 -0.67
C LEU A 140 15.87 -2.03 -0.58
N ALA A 141 16.49 -1.35 -1.56
CA ALA A 141 16.40 0.09 -1.70
C ALA A 141 15.03 0.50 -2.30
N PRO A 142 14.49 1.69 -1.98
CA PRO A 142 13.22 2.13 -2.58
C PRO A 142 13.38 2.32 -4.08
N GLN A 143 12.46 1.74 -4.83
CA GLN A 143 12.38 1.93 -6.28
C GLN A 143 11.29 2.95 -6.59
N TRP A 144 11.71 4.08 -7.13
CA TRP A 144 10.81 5.14 -7.60
C TRP A 144 10.33 4.82 -9.01
N VAL A 145 9.02 4.84 -9.19
CA VAL A 145 8.34 4.54 -10.45
C VAL A 145 7.33 5.63 -10.78
N VAL A 146 7.05 5.81 -12.06
CA VAL A 146 6.06 6.78 -12.54
C VAL A 146 4.76 6.06 -12.86
N SER A 147 3.68 6.44 -12.19
CA SER A 147 2.31 6.08 -12.57
C SER A 147 1.81 7.09 -13.60
N GLN A 148 1.51 6.60 -14.80
CA GLN A 148 1.15 7.44 -15.94
C GLN A 148 -0.31 7.88 -15.86
N GLY A 149 -0.53 9.19 -15.78
CA GLY A 149 -1.86 9.80 -15.92
C GLY A 149 -2.17 10.17 -17.36
N PHE A 150 -3.45 10.40 -17.66
CA PHE A 150 -3.91 10.71 -19.02
C PHE A 150 -3.47 12.10 -19.54
N ASP A 151 -3.13 13.06 -18.68
CA ASP A 151 -2.74 14.42 -19.09
C ASP A 151 -1.27 14.51 -19.57
N ALA A 152 -1.08 14.74 -20.87
CA ALA A 152 0.24 14.79 -21.50
C ALA A 152 1.12 15.95 -21.07
N GLN A 153 0.54 17.11 -20.75
CA GLN A 153 1.30 18.28 -20.34
C GLN A 153 1.78 18.13 -18.89
N ARG A 154 0.91 17.61 -18.00
CA ARG A 154 1.26 17.37 -16.60
C ARG A 154 2.31 16.27 -16.42
N ARG A 155 2.41 15.31 -17.34
CA ARG A 155 3.41 14.22 -17.29
C ARG A 155 4.85 14.73 -17.23
N ILE A 156 5.21 15.68 -18.08
CA ILE A 156 6.59 16.20 -18.17
C ILE A 156 6.93 16.98 -16.89
N GLU A 157 6.04 17.89 -16.47
CA GLU A 157 6.25 18.72 -15.29
C GLU A 157 6.45 17.88 -14.02
N VAL A 158 5.64 16.83 -13.84
CA VAL A 158 5.73 15.94 -12.68
C VAL A 158 7.05 15.16 -12.67
N VAL A 159 7.51 14.66 -13.82
CA VAL A 159 8.78 13.94 -13.92
C VAL A 159 9.97 14.89 -13.67
N GLU A 160 9.95 16.10 -14.22
CA GLU A 160 10.98 17.10 -13.97
C GLU A 160 11.06 17.48 -12.49
N GLN A 161 9.93 17.67 -11.83
CA GLN A 161 9.87 17.93 -10.39
C GLN A 161 10.45 16.76 -9.58
N ALA A 162 10.15 15.52 -9.97
CA ALA A 162 10.68 14.33 -9.30
C ALA A 162 12.21 14.19 -9.46
N VAL A 163 12.75 14.55 -10.62
CA VAL A 163 14.21 14.60 -10.83
C VAL A 163 14.85 15.69 -9.98
N ARG A 164 14.26 16.90 -9.96
CA ARG A 164 14.75 18.02 -9.14
C ARG A 164 14.72 17.70 -7.65
N ALA A 165 13.73 16.93 -7.21
CA ALA A 165 13.60 16.45 -5.83
C ALA A 165 14.51 15.25 -5.51
N GLY A 166 15.31 14.76 -6.46
CA GLY A 166 16.19 13.59 -6.28
C GLY A 166 15.46 12.26 -6.13
N ARG A 167 14.14 12.23 -6.38
CA ARG A 167 13.30 11.02 -6.30
C ARG A 167 13.48 10.14 -7.53
N LEU A 168 13.81 10.74 -8.67
CA LEU A 168 14.05 10.01 -9.92
C LEU A 168 15.44 10.34 -10.46
N GLN A 169 16.19 9.31 -10.89
CA GLN A 169 17.46 9.51 -11.58
C GLN A 169 17.21 10.15 -12.96
N LEU A 170 18.06 11.09 -13.38
CA LEU A 170 17.93 11.77 -14.66
C LEU A 170 17.92 10.79 -15.85
N SER A 171 18.75 9.74 -15.79
CA SER A 171 18.78 8.67 -16.80
C SER A 171 17.47 7.90 -16.89
N HIS A 172 16.83 7.63 -15.75
CA HIS A 172 15.51 7.00 -15.70
C HIS A 172 14.44 7.95 -16.23
N ALA A 173 14.52 9.25 -15.92
CA ALA A 173 13.63 10.26 -16.47
C ALA A 173 13.71 10.29 -18.00
N GLN A 174 14.92 10.33 -18.55
CA GLN A 174 15.16 10.37 -20.00
C GLN A 174 14.67 9.11 -20.72
N ALA A 175 14.68 7.95 -20.07
CA ALA A 175 14.12 6.72 -20.63
C ALA A 175 12.58 6.71 -20.59
N VAL A 176 12.00 7.25 -19.52
CA VAL A 176 10.55 7.24 -19.29
C VAL A 176 9.84 8.35 -20.06
N VAL A 177 10.41 9.56 -20.16
CA VAL A 177 9.78 10.71 -20.84
C VAL A 177 9.33 10.39 -22.26
N PRO A 178 10.12 9.76 -23.15
CA PRO A 178 9.66 9.36 -24.48
C PRO A 178 8.43 8.46 -24.48
N LEU A 179 8.34 7.51 -23.53
CA LEU A 179 7.20 6.60 -23.34
C LEU A 179 5.97 7.32 -22.75
N LEU A 180 6.20 8.45 -22.08
CA LEU A 180 5.14 9.33 -21.59
C LEU A 180 4.68 10.33 -22.65
N THR A 181 5.54 10.70 -23.61
CA THR A 181 5.25 11.67 -24.66
C THR A 181 4.79 11.06 -25.97
N SER A 182 5.03 9.76 -26.20
CA SER A 182 4.29 9.03 -27.22
C SER A 182 2.82 9.26 -26.95
N GLU A 183 2.07 9.74 -27.94
CA GLU A 183 0.61 9.75 -27.89
C GLU A 183 0.22 8.35 -27.43
N SER A 184 -0.23 8.23 -26.18
CA SER A 184 -1.03 7.09 -25.80
C SER A 184 -2.11 7.07 -26.86
N ASP A 185 -2.19 5.99 -27.64
CA ASP A 185 -3.26 5.80 -28.63
C ASP A 185 -4.50 6.38 -27.98
N PRO A 186 -5.10 7.45 -28.55
CA PRO A 186 -6.22 8.10 -27.91
C PRO A 186 -7.20 6.98 -27.60
N ALA A 187 -7.51 6.76 -26.32
CA ALA A 187 -8.49 5.77 -25.91
C ALA A 187 -9.67 5.96 -26.87
N PRO A 188 -9.99 4.94 -27.69
CA PRO A 188 -10.69 5.12 -28.97
C PRO A 188 -11.89 5.99 -28.71
N GLY A 189 -11.89 7.23 -29.22
CA GLY A 189 -12.73 8.34 -28.77
C GLY A 189 -14.07 7.83 -28.28
N VAL A 190 -14.15 7.62 -26.96
CA VAL A 190 -15.26 6.84 -26.41
C VAL A 190 -16.42 7.81 -26.37
N ASP A 191 -17.30 7.71 -27.37
CA ASP A 191 -18.58 8.39 -27.36
C ASP A 191 -19.34 7.88 -26.13
N VAL A 192 -19.22 8.65 -25.04
CA VAL A 192 -19.79 8.35 -23.72
C VAL A 192 -21.30 8.15 -23.84
N GLU A 193 -21.93 8.84 -24.78
CA GLU A 193 -23.36 8.81 -25.02
C GLU A 193 -23.76 7.51 -25.75
N ALA A 194 -23.00 7.11 -26.77
CA ALA A 194 -23.18 5.82 -27.45
C ALA A 194 -22.92 4.62 -26.53
N ASN A 195 -21.88 4.68 -25.69
CA ASN A 195 -21.55 3.61 -24.75
C ASN A 195 -22.58 3.52 -23.61
N LEU A 196 -23.06 4.65 -23.09
CA LEU A 196 -24.13 4.65 -22.08
C LEU A 196 -25.44 4.13 -22.67
N ALA A 197 -25.77 4.45 -23.92
CA ALA A 197 -26.93 3.90 -24.62
C ALA A 197 -26.81 2.38 -24.79
N ARG A 198 -25.62 1.88 -25.17
CA ARG A 198 -25.34 0.44 -25.30
C ARG A 198 -25.46 -0.29 -23.97
N LEU A 199 -24.94 0.28 -22.88
CA LEU A 199 -25.04 -0.29 -21.54
C LEU A 199 -26.49 -0.30 -21.03
N LYS A 200 -27.25 0.78 -21.25
CA LYS A 200 -28.69 0.83 -20.93
C LYS A 200 -29.49 -0.22 -21.71
N ALA A 201 -29.18 -0.44 -22.99
CA ALA A 201 -29.84 -1.47 -23.80
C ALA A 201 -29.55 -2.90 -23.30
N ILE A 202 -28.33 -3.19 -22.87
CA ILE A 202 -27.95 -4.48 -22.31
C ILE A 202 -28.68 -4.71 -20.98
N VAL A 203 -28.70 -3.71 -20.08
CA VAL A 203 -29.39 -3.80 -18.79
C VAL A 203 -30.90 -3.95 -18.95
N ALA A 204 -31.51 -3.25 -19.92
CA ALA A 204 -32.93 -3.41 -20.25
C ALA A 204 -33.25 -4.81 -20.80
N GLY A 205 -32.34 -5.39 -21.58
CA GLY A 205 -32.48 -6.76 -22.10
C GLY A 205 -32.44 -7.83 -21.00
N VAL A 206 -31.58 -7.66 -19.99
CA VAL A 206 -31.41 -8.62 -18.88
C VAL A 206 -32.66 -8.68 -17.99
N GLY A 207 -33.30 -7.54 -17.70
CA GLY A 207 -34.56 -7.52 -16.93
C GLY A 207 -35.67 -8.33 -17.61
N SER A 208 -35.84 -8.15 -18.93
CA SER A 208 -36.87 -8.87 -19.70
C SER A 208 -36.66 -10.40 -19.76
N ALA A 209 -35.40 -10.86 -19.73
CA ALA A 209 -35.06 -12.27 -19.72
C ALA A 209 -35.26 -12.91 -18.34
N GLN A 210 -34.92 -12.20 -17.26
CA GLN A 210 -35.16 -12.65 -15.90
C GLN A 210 -36.65 -12.70 -15.55
N ASP A 211 -37.44 -11.73 -16.03
CA ASP A 211 -38.90 -11.71 -15.82
C ASP A 211 -39.58 -12.89 -16.52
N ARG A 212 -39.16 -13.22 -17.74
CA ARG A 212 -39.66 -14.41 -18.47
C ARG A 212 -39.29 -15.72 -17.77
N ALA A 213 -38.04 -15.86 -17.33
CA ALA A 213 -37.59 -17.05 -16.61
C ALA A 213 -38.31 -17.23 -15.25
N SER A 214 -38.59 -16.12 -14.54
CA SER A 214 -39.36 -16.13 -13.29
C SER A 214 -40.83 -16.52 -13.53
N ALA A 215 -41.46 -16.00 -14.58
CA ALA A 215 -42.82 -16.34 -14.96
C ALA A 215 -42.97 -17.83 -15.34
N GLU A 216 -42.04 -18.37 -16.14
CA GLU A 216 -42.04 -19.79 -16.52
C GLU A 216 -41.85 -20.71 -15.31
N LYS A 217 -40.93 -20.36 -14.39
CA LYS A 217 -40.71 -21.13 -13.16
C LYS A 217 -41.93 -21.12 -12.25
N SER A 218 -42.61 -19.98 -12.16
CA SER A 218 -43.83 -19.82 -11.36
C SER A 218 -45.01 -20.62 -11.94
N ALA A 219 -45.12 -20.73 -13.27
CA ALA A 219 -46.12 -21.55 -13.93
C ALA A 219 -45.90 -23.05 -13.67
N ARG A 220 -44.66 -23.53 -13.85
CA ARG A 220 -44.30 -24.93 -13.58
C ARG A 220 -44.55 -25.33 -12.12
N ALA A 221 -44.23 -24.45 -11.17
CA ALA A 221 -44.48 -24.70 -9.76
C ALA A 221 -45.99 -24.84 -9.43
N ARG A 222 -46.87 -24.16 -10.16
CA ARG A 222 -48.33 -24.31 -10.00
C ARG A 222 -48.82 -25.65 -10.53
N GLU A 223 -48.36 -26.04 -11.72
CA GLU A 223 -48.69 -27.34 -12.32
C GLU A 223 -48.23 -28.51 -11.43
N ASP A 224 -47.01 -28.44 -10.89
CA ASP A 224 -46.47 -29.45 -9.98
C ASP A 224 -47.28 -29.54 -8.66
N ALA A 225 -47.73 -28.39 -8.14
CA ALA A 225 -48.55 -28.35 -6.93
C ALA A 225 -49.94 -28.95 -7.17
N GLU A 226 -50.56 -28.66 -8.31
CA GLU A 226 -51.84 -29.24 -8.72
C GLU A 226 -51.74 -30.75 -8.92
N HIS A 227 -50.69 -31.21 -9.62
CA HIS A 227 -50.43 -32.63 -9.83
C HIS A 227 -50.22 -33.37 -8.50
N THR A 228 -49.44 -32.78 -7.59
CA THR A 228 -49.20 -33.34 -6.25
C THR A 228 -50.49 -33.41 -5.42
N ALA A 229 -51.35 -32.39 -5.52
CA ALA A 229 -52.64 -32.38 -4.82
C ALA A 229 -53.59 -33.47 -5.36
N GLU A 230 -53.56 -33.72 -6.66
CA GLU A 230 -54.38 -34.74 -7.30
C GLU A 230 -53.93 -36.17 -6.93
N LEU A 231 -52.61 -36.41 -6.92
CA LEU A 231 -52.03 -37.67 -6.43
C LEU A 231 -52.39 -37.93 -4.96
N LYS A 232 -52.34 -36.90 -4.09
CA LYS A 232 -52.77 -37.02 -2.69
C LYS A 232 -54.25 -37.37 -2.55
N ARG A 233 -55.13 -36.76 -3.36
CA ARG A 233 -56.57 -37.09 -3.38
C ARG A 233 -56.81 -38.52 -3.86
N ALA A 234 -56.09 -38.98 -4.88
CA ALA A 234 -56.17 -40.34 -5.37
C ALA A 234 -55.68 -41.37 -4.34
N ALA A 235 -54.58 -41.08 -3.65
CA ALA A 235 -54.07 -41.92 -2.56
C ALA A 235 -55.06 -42.00 -1.39
N ALA A 236 -55.64 -40.87 -0.98
CA ALA A 236 -56.65 -40.84 0.10
C ALA A 236 -57.89 -41.70 -0.25
N ARG A 237 -58.34 -41.68 -1.51
CA ARG A 237 -59.44 -42.54 -1.97
C ARG A 237 -59.10 -44.03 -1.91
N ARG A 238 -57.87 -44.42 -2.28
CA ARG A 238 -57.40 -45.81 -2.19
C ARG A 238 -57.28 -46.28 -0.73
N VAL A 239 -56.76 -45.44 0.16
CA VAL A 239 -56.67 -45.77 1.59
C VAL A 239 -58.07 -45.96 2.20
N ALA A 240 -59.04 -45.12 1.83
CA ALA A 240 -60.42 -45.25 2.29
C ALA A 240 -61.11 -46.53 1.78
N SER A 241 -60.84 -46.97 0.55
CA SER A 241 -61.38 -48.24 0.04
C SER A 241 -60.78 -49.45 0.76
N TYR A 242 -59.47 -49.47 1.03
CA TYR A 242 -58.83 -50.55 1.78
C TYR A 242 -59.31 -50.60 3.25
N ALA A 243 -59.53 -49.44 3.89
CA ALA A 243 -60.06 -49.40 5.25
C ALA A 243 -61.52 -49.88 5.36
N ALA A 244 -62.29 -49.79 4.27
CA ALA A 244 -63.64 -50.34 4.19
C ALA A 244 -63.64 -51.87 3.96
N GLU A 245 -62.70 -52.38 3.16
CA GLU A 245 -62.53 -53.83 2.92
C GLU A 245 -62.00 -54.59 4.16
N VAL A 246 -61.17 -53.97 5.00
CA VAL A 246 -60.64 -54.60 6.23
C VAL A 246 -61.65 -54.62 7.39
N ARG A 247 -62.77 -53.88 7.27
CA ARG A 247 -63.82 -53.79 8.30
C ARG A 247 -65.05 -54.66 8.02
N ALA A 248 -65.09 -55.36 6.88
CA ALA A 248 -66.13 -56.32 6.52
C ALA A 248 -65.67 -57.75 6.84
#